data_AF-A0A523AT95-F1
#
_entry.id   AF-A0A523AT95-F1
#
_cell.length_a   1.000
_cell.length_b   1.000
_cell.length_c   1.000
_cell.angle_alpha   90.00
_cell.angle_beta   90.00
_cell.angle_gamma   90.00
#
_symmetry.space_group_name_H-M   'P 1'
#
loop_
_entity.id
_entity.type
_entity.pdbx_description
1 polymer ?
#
loop_
_entity_poly.entity_id
_entity_poly.type
_entity_poly.pdbx_seq_one_letter_code
_entity_poly.pdbx_strand_id
1 'polypeptide(L)'
;MKVPVFSLEGSRIGEVELPEVFQEEYRPDLIKRAVISSQTARLQPKGVDPMAGKRTTAETWGKGYGVARVRRVKGRGSPASGTGAFSPHTVGGRRAHPPLPWKILKERINKKERKLAFRSAVAATARVELVRSRGHLVEKIPSLPLVVEDKLEELSETKRVKEVFQKLGLWEEVERVSEREKIRAGRGKMRGRKYR
;
A
#
# COMPACT_ATOMS: atom_id res chain seq x y z
N MET A 1 18.56 25.35 -12.72
CA MET A 1 19.50 24.22 -12.89
C MET A 1 19.25 23.61 -14.25
N LYS A 2 20.27 23.46 -15.10
CA LYS A 2 20.13 22.88 -16.45
C LYS A 2 20.44 21.38 -16.41
N VAL A 3 19.65 20.59 -17.12
CA VAL A 3 19.79 19.13 -17.19
C VAL A 3 19.91 18.71 -18.65
N PRO A 4 20.82 17.78 -18.98
CA PRO A 4 20.94 17.24 -20.33
C PRO A 4 19.69 16.47 -20.75
N VAL A 5 19.30 16.62 -22.02
CA VAL A 5 18.30 15.78 -22.68
C VAL A 5 19.00 14.71 -23.49
N PHE A 6 18.57 13.46 -23.32
CA PHE A 6 19.13 12.30 -24.00
C PHE A 6 18.23 11.82 -25.15
N SER A 7 18.88 11.37 -26.23
CA SER A 7 18.24 10.67 -27.35
C SER A 7 17.86 9.24 -26.96
N LEU A 8 17.08 8.58 -27.83
CA LEU A 8 16.84 7.13 -27.74
C LEU A 8 18.12 6.29 -27.82
N GLU A 9 19.22 6.87 -28.33
CA GLU A 9 20.52 6.20 -28.41
C GLU A 9 21.40 6.40 -27.16
N GLY A 10 20.95 7.22 -26.20
CA GLY A 10 21.72 7.59 -25.02
C GLY A 10 22.72 8.71 -25.26
N SER A 11 22.71 9.33 -26.44
CA SER A 11 23.52 10.51 -26.75
C SER A 11 22.85 11.80 -26.26
N ARG A 12 23.65 12.78 -25.86
CA ARG A 12 23.16 14.08 -25.39
C ARG A 12 22.75 14.95 -26.58
N ILE A 13 21.47 15.34 -26.65
CA ILE A 13 20.94 16.20 -27.72
C ILE A 13 20.99 17.68 -27.32
N GLY A 14 20.64 17.99 -26.07
CA GLY A 14 20.49 19.38 -25.63
C GLY A 14 20.45 19.53 -24.12
N GLU A 15 20.04 20.71 -23.66
CA GLU A 15 19.85 21.03 -22.24
C GLU A 15 18.48 21.71 -22.04
N VAL A 16 17.82 21.38 -20.93
CA VAL A 16 16.55 21.99 -20.52
C VAL A 16 16.69 22.53 -19.10
N GLU A 17 16.04 23.66 -18.84
CA GLU A 17 15.98 24.25 -17.50
C GLU A 17 14.94 23.54 -16.64
N LEU A 18 15.37 23.09 -15.46
CA LEU A 18 14.46 22.47 -14.50
C LEU A 18 13.48 23.50 -13.93
N PRO A 19 12.18 23.16 -13.83
CA PRO A 19 11.19 23.96 -13.14
C PRO A 19 11.55 24.23 -11.67
N GLU A 20 11.00 25.32 -11.12
CA GLU A 20 11.19 25.73 -9.72
C GLU A 20 10.82 24.64 -8.70
N VAL A 21 9.93 23.72 -9.06
CA VAL A 21 9.49 22.61 -8.20
C VAL A 21 10.66 21.75 -7.71
N PHE A 22 11.74 21.63 -8.48
CA PHE A 22 12.92 20.85 -8.09
C PHE A 22 13.81 21.54 -7.04
N GLN A 23 13.58 22.83 -6.77
CA GLN A 23 14.30 23.59 -5.75
C GLN A 23 13.60 23.58 -4.38
N GLU A 24 12.40 22.99 -4.30
CA GLU A 24 11.63 22.90 -3.06
C GLU A 24 12.38 22.13 -1.97
N GLU A 25 12.13 22.49 -0.71
CA GLU A 25 12.72 21.82 0.44
C GLU A 25 12.23 20.36 0.56
N TYR A 26 13.14 19.46 0.94
CA TYR A 26 12.80 18.08 1.22
C TYR A 26 12.15 17.94 2.61
N ARG A 27 10.86 17.63 2.63
CA ARG A 27 10.01 17.51 3.82
C ARG A 27 9.41 16.11 3.97
N PRO A 28 10.15 15.16 4.56
CA PRO A 28 9.72 13.76 4.67
C PRO A 28 8.48 13.57 5.56
N ASP A 29 8.25 14.48 6.51
CA ASP A 29 7.08 14.53 7.39
C ASP A 29 5.77 14.68 6.60
N LEU A 30 5.71 15.68 5.71
CA LEU A 30 4.54 15.94 4.86
C LEU A 30 4.33 14.85 3.83
N ILE A 31 5.42 14.36 3.23
CA ILE A 31 5.38 13.24 2.28
C ILE A 31 4.78 12.01 2.95
N LYS A 32 5.25 11.65 4.15
CA LYS A 32 4.75 10.50 4.91
C LYS A 32 3.25 10.61 5.17
N ARG A 33 2.77 11.77 5.65
CA ARG A 33 1.35 11.99 5.91
C ARG A 33 0.50 11.91 4.64
N ALA A 34 0.97 12.51 3.55
CA ALA A 34 0.29 12.44 2.26
C ALA A 34 0.20 10.99 1.72
N VAL A 35 1.27 10.20 1.87
CA VAL A 35 1.28 8.78 1.50
C VAL A 35 0.31 7.97 2.36
N ILE A 36 0.28 8.16 3.68
CA ILE A 36 -0.67 7.46 4.56
C ILE A 36 -2.13 7.81 4.19
N SER A 37 -2.44 9.09 3.94
CA SER A 37 -3.76 9.51 3.48
C SER A 37 -4.13 8.87 2.13
N SER A 38 -3.19 8.78 1.19
CA SER A 38 -3.40 8.14 -0.11
C SER A 38 -3.60 6.62 0.01
N GLN A 39 -2.82 5.95 0.87
CA GLN A 39 -2.95 4.52 1.11
C GLN A 39 -4.27 4.16 1.81
N THR A 40 -4.65 4.92 2.83
CA THR A 40 -5.90 4.71 3.57
C THR A 40 -7.14 4.98 2.70
N ALA A 41 -7.06 5.90 1.75
CA ALA A 41 -8.13 6.16 0.79
C ALA A 41 -8.43 4.98 -0.16
N ARG A 42 -7.46 4.08 -0.38
CA ARG A 42 -7.64 2.86 -1.22
C ARG A 42 -8.20 1.67 -0.43
N LEU A 43 -8.36 1.78 0.89
CA LEU A 43 -8.89 0.69 1.72
C LEU A 43 -10.39 0.51 1.47
N GLN A 44 -10.79 -0.72 1.17
CA GLN A 44 -12.20 -1.09 1.14
C GLN A 44 -12.77 -1.22 2.58
N PRO A 45 -13.95 -0.64 2.85
CA PRO A 45 -14.71 -0.92 4.06
C PRO A 45 -14.96 -2.41 4.21
N LYS A 46 -14.83 -2.91 5.44
CA LYS A 46 -15.05 -4.32 5.78
C LYS A 46 -15.63 -4.42 7.17
N GLY A 47 -16.52 -5.38 7.36
CA GLY A 47 -17.10 -5.67 8.66
C GLY A 47 -17.64 -7.08 8.74
N VAL A 48 -18.12 -7.43 9.92
CA VAL A 48 -18.84 -8.69 10.15
C VAL A 48 -20.34 -8.46 10.04
N ASP A 49 -21.12 -9.52 9.80
CA ASP A 49 -22.59 -9.48 9.96
C ASP A 49 -22.93 -8.97 11.39
N PRO A 50 -23.74 -7.92 11.54
CA PRO A 50 -24.15 -7.38 12.85
C PRO A 50 -24.76 -8.42 13.82
N MET A 51 -25.35 -9.50 13.28
CA MET A 51 -25.95 -10.60 14.03
C MET A 51 -25.07 -11.85 14.16
N ALA A 52 -23.82 -11.81 13.67
CA ALA A 52 -22.87 -12.90 13.83
C ALA A 52 -22.66 -13.27 15.31
N GLY A 53 -22.91 -14.54 15.64
CA GLY A 53 -22.79 -15.07 17.01
C GLY A 53 -23.87 -14.57 17.99
N LYS A 54 -24.89 -13.84 17.50
CA LYS A 54 -26.05 -13.36 18.28
C LYS A 54 -27.36 -14.06 17.95
N ARG A 55 -27.44 -14.80 16.84
CA ARG A 55 -28.62 -15.59 16.43
C ARG A 55 -28.76 -16.84 17.31
N THR A 56 -29.05 -16.64 18.59
CA THR A 56 -29.21 -17.71 19.57
C THR A 56 -30.25 -17.31 20.62
N THR A 57 -30.99 -18.29 21.14
CA THR A 57 -31.97 -18.15 22.22
C THR A 57 -31.32 -18.21 23.61
N ALA A 58 -29.99 -18.07 23.68
CA ALA A 58 -29.21 -18.34 24.87
C ALA A 58 -29.48 -17.36 26.02
N GLU A 59 -29.72 -17.92 27.21
CA GLU A 59 -29.99 -17.19 28.46
C GLU A 59 -29.16 -17.75 29.61
N THR A 60 -29.02 -16.97 30.68
CA THR A 60 -28.30 -17.43 31.87
C THR A 60 -29.21 -18.30 32.73
N TRP A 61 -28.68 -19.38 33.31
CA TRP A 61 -29.42 -20.22 34.26
C TRP A 61 -29.47 -19.60 35.67
N GLY A 62 -28.71 -18.54 35.94
CA GLY A 62 -28.66 -17.93 37.26
C GLY A 62 -27.74 -18.67 38.24
N LYS A 63 -28.01 -18.53 39.54
CA LYS A 63 -27.23 -19.14 40.63
C LYS A 63 -27.80 -20.52 41.00
N GLY A 64 -27.03 -21.33 41.72
CA GLY A 64 -27.51 -22.60 42.31
C GLY A 64 -27.33 -23.86 41.46
N TYR A 65 -26.79 -23.74 40.24
CA TYR A 65 -26.60 -24.87 39.32
C TYR A 65 -25.16 -25.42 39.25
N GLY A 66 -24.23 -24.91 40.07
CA GLY A 66 -22.82 -25.33 40.04
C GLY A 66 -22.08 -24.99 38.72
N VAL A 67 -22.63 -24.09 37.90
CA VAL A 67 -22.06 -23.71 36.59
C VAL A 67 -21.76 -22.20 36.49
N ALA A 68 -20.84 -21.85 35.60
CA ALA A 68 -20.56 -20.46 35.27
C ALA A 68 -21.81 -19.74 34.69
N ARG A 69 -21.96 -18.45 35.00
CA ARG A 69 -23.10 -17.59 34.65
C ARG A 69 -23.15 -17.14 33.17
N VAL A 70 -22.54 -17.90 32.27
CA VAL A 70 -22.54 -17.64 30.83
C VAL A 70 -23.94 -17.93 30.27
N ARG A 71 -24.34 -17.22 29.22
CA ARG A 71 -25.59 -17.51 28.50
C ARG A 71 -25.49 -18.87 27.81
N ARG A 72 -26.46 -19.75 28.02
CA ARG A 72 -26.49 -21.12 27.48
C ARG A 72 -27.65 -21.32 26.53
N VAL A 73 -27.43 -22.06 25.44
CA VAL A 73 -28.45 -22.35 24.43
C VAL A 73 -29.57 -23.19 25.05
N LYS A 74 -30.83 -22.78 24.82
CA LYS A 74 -32.02 -23.49 25.29
C LYS A 74 -32.27 -24.78 24.49
N GLY A 75 -33.20 -25.60 24.98
CA GLY A 75 -33.63 -26.84 24.32
C GLY A 75 -32.97 -28.09 24.89
N ARG A 76 -33.30 -29.24 24.30
CA ARG A 76 -32.81 -30.58 24.64
C ARG A 76 -32.63 -31.40 23.37
N GLY A 77 -31.84 -32.47 23.42
CA GLY A 77 -31.67 -33.41 22.31
C GLY A 77 -30.70 -32.99 21.21
N SER A 78 -30.11 -31.79 21.28
CA SER A 78 -29.01 -31.35 20.41
C SER A 78 -27.71 -31.24 21.20
N PRO A 79 -26.54 -31.58 20.61
CA PRO A 79 -25.23 -31.34 21.24
C PRO A 79 -24.97 -29.86 21.59
N ALA A 80 -25.67 -28.93 20.93
CA ALA A 80 -25.56 -27.51 21.23
C ALA A 80 -26.36 -27.09 22.48
N SER A 81 -27.36 -27.87 22.91
CA SER A 81 -28.20 -27.54 24.06
C SER A 81 -27.38 -27.50 25.36
N GLY A 82 -27.52 -26.43 26.13
CA GLY A 82 -26.76 -26.22 27.37
C GLY A 82 -25.33 -25.69 27.18
N THR A 83 -24.83 -25.58 25.94
CA THR A 83 -23.51 -24.98 25.66
C THR A 83 -23.53 -23.46 25.81
N GLY A 84 -22.40 -22.88 26.20
CA GLY A 84 -22.25 -21.43 26.30
C GLY A 84 -22.25 -20.75 24.93
N ALA A 85 -23.01 -19.68 24.78
CA ALA A 85 -23.16 -18.93 23.54
C ALA A 85 -23.26 -17.42 23.79
N PHE A 86 -23.42 -16.65 22.72
CA PHE A 86 -23.59 -15.18 22.69
C PHE A 86 -22.37 -14.35 23.17
N SER A 87 -21.48 -14.92 23.98
CA SER A 87 -20.38 -14.21 24.63
C SER A 87 -19.09 -14.28 23.81
N PRO A 88 -18.17 -13.29 23.94
CA PRO A 88 -16.94 -13.27 23.16
C PRO A 88 -15.93 -14.37 23.51
N HIS A 89 -16.00 -14.90 24.73
CA HIS A 89 -15.15 -16.01 25.16
C HIS A 89 -15.76 -17.39 24.83
N THR A 90 -17.01 -17.45 24.35
CA THR A 90 -17.66 -18.71 23.98
C THR A 90 -17.42 -19.04 22.51
N VAL A 91 -17.24 -20.33 22.21
CA VAL A 91 -17.15 -20.83 20.83
C VAL A 91 -18.45 -20.52 20.09
N GLY A 92 -18.36 -19.92 18.90
CA GLY A 92 -19.53 -19.51 18.12
C GLY A 92 -20.29 -18.28 18.66
N GLY A 93 -19.84 -17.68 19.76
CA GLY A 93 -20.42 -16.45 20.30
C GLY A 93 -19.99 -15.18 19.54
N ARG A 94 -20.61 -14.04 19.88
CA ARG A 94 -20.32 -12.77 19.22
C ARG A 94 -18.90 -12.29 19.56
N ARG A 95 -18.16 -11.76 18.58
CA ARG A 95 -16.89 -11.08 18.87
C ARG A 95 -17.11 -9.77 19.63
N ALA A 96 -16.24 -9.44 20.58
CA ALA A 96 -16.22 -8.12 21.21
C ALA A 96 -15.63 -7.09 20.23
N HIS A 97 -16.32 -5.96 20.05
CA HIS A 97 -15.93 -4.85 19.16
C HIS A 97 -15.44 -5.31 17.77
N PRO A 98 -16.29 -6.00 16.98
CA PRO A 98 -15.90 -6.43 15.65
C PRO A 98 -15.69 -5.23 14.70
N PRO A 99 -14.97 -5.42 13.58
CA PRO A 99 -14.85 -4.38 12.56
C PRO A 99 -16.25 -4.04 12.02
N LEU A 100 -16.52 -2.74 11.91
CA LEU A 100 -17.79 -2.21 11.44
C LEU A 100 -17.62 -1.67 10.01
N PRO A 101 -18.57 -1.94 9.10
CA PRO A 101 -18.51 -1.42 7.73
C PRO A 101 -18.47 0.11 7.68
N TRP A 102 -19.15 0.79 8.61
CA TRP A 102 -19.21 2.26 8.69
C TRP A 102 -18.04 2.91 9.44
N LYS A 103 -16.98 2.14 9.77
CA LYS A 103 -15.77 2.72 10.38
C LYS A 103 -15.08 3.64 9.37
N ILE A 104 -14.76 4.87 9.80
CA ILE A 104 -13.98 5.80 8.99
C ILE A 104 -12.54 5.27 8.91
N LEU A 105 -12.15 4.74 7.74
CA LEU A 105 -10.81 4.22 7.47
C LEU A 105 -9.89 5.27 6.83
N LYS A 106 -10.46 6.24 6.12
CA LYS A 106 -9.74 7.23 5.33
C LYS A 106 -9.23 8.36 6.21
N GLU A 107 -7.92 8.62 6.14
CA GLU A 107 -7.34 9.82 6.71
C GLU A 107 -7.49 11.00 5.75
N ARG A 108 -8.04 12.13 6.23
CA ARG A 108 -8.20 13.35 5.45
C ARG A 108 -6.93 14.20 5.55
N ILE A 109 -6.59 14.88 4.46
CA ILE A 109 -5.43 15.79 4.37
C ILE A 109 -5.85 17.07 3.66
N ASN A 110 -5.24 18.18 4.06
CA ASN A 110 -5.49 19.49 3.45
C ASN A 110 -4.99 19.52 2.01
N LYS A 111 -5.71 20.25 1.14
CA LYS A 111 -5.32 20.39 -0.29
C LYS A 111 -3.95 21.06 -0.43
N LYS A 112 -3.67 22.11 0.37
CA LYS A 112 -2.38 22.82 0.36
C LYS A 112 -1.23 21.91 0.79
N GLU A 113 -1.42 21.18 1.88
CA GLU A 113 -0.46 20.22 2.41
C GLU A 113 -0.13 19.11 1.41
N ARG A 114 -1.16 18.54 0.76
CA ARG A 114 -0.97 17.54 -0.29
C ARG A 114 -0.16 18.07 -1.47
N LYS A 115 -0.42 19.31 -1.92
CA LYS A 115 0.32 19.93 -3.02
C LYS A 115 1.78 20.15 -2.64
N LEU A 116 2.05 20.65 -1.43
CA LEU A 116 3.41 20.84 -0.93
C LEU A 116 4.18 19.52 -0.80
N ALA A 117 3.54 18.48 -0.25
CA ALA A 117 4.11 17.14 -0.17
C ALA A 117 4.47 16.58 -1.56
N PHE A 118 3.62 16.81 -2.57
CA PHE A 118 3.89 16.38 -3.94
C PHE A 118 5.10 17.11 -4.53
N ARG A 119 5.18 18.44 -4.40
CA ARG A 119 6.35 19.22 -4.87
C ARG A 119 7.64 18.77 -4.21
N SER A 120 7.61 18.60 -2.88
CA SER A 120 8.76 18.11 -2.11
C SER A 120 9.20 16.70 -2.53
N ALA A 121 8.24 15.82 -2.86
CA ALA A 121 8.55 14.49 -3.39
C ALA A 121 9.17 14.53 -4.79
N VAL A 122 8.73 15.45 -5.65
CA VAL A 122 9.34 15.68 -6.99
C VAL A 122 10.75 16.25 -6.84
N ALA A 123 10.98 17.22 -5.94
CA ALA A 123 12.32 17.72 -5.65
C ALA A 123 13.28 16.61 -5.18
N ALA A 124 12.77 15.63 -4.41
CA ALA A 124 13.57 14.51 -3.93
C ALA A 124 14.11 13.59 -5.05
N THR A 125 13.46 13.53 -6.22
CA THR A 125 13.91 12.66 -7.33
C THR A 125 15.14 13.20 -8.04
N ALA A 126 15.41 14.51 -7.93
CA ALA A 126 16.62 15.13 -8.46
C ALA A 126 17.86 14.89 -7.58
N ARG A 127 17.68 14.47 -6.32
CA ARG A 127 18.79 14.28 -5.37
C ARG A 127 19.31 12.85 -5.42
N VAL A 128 20.49 12.66 -6.00
CA VAL A 128 21.15 11.34 -6.17
C VAL A 128 21.27 10.60 -4.83
N GLU A 129 21.63 11.29 -3.76
CA GLU A 129 21.80 10.71 -2.42
C GLU A 129 20.52 10.05 -1.91
N LEU A 130 19.37 10.71 -2.04
CA LEU A 130 18.08 10.19 -1.59
C LEU A 130 17.61 9.00 -2.44
N VAL A 131 17.88 9.03 -3.75
CA VAL A 131 17.54 7.94 -4.66
C VAL A 131 18.40 6.71 -4.35
N ARG A 132 19.71 6.90 -4.11
CA ARG A 132 20.62 5.83 -3.71
C ARG A 132 20.26 5.27 -2.34
N SER A 133 19.96 6.12 -1.35
CA SER A 133 19.58 5.69 0.01
C SER A 133 18.26 4.92 0.02
N ARG A 134 17.35 5.15 -0.94
CA ARG A 134 16.13 4.36 -1.11
C ARG A 134 16.41 2.94 -1.59
N GLY A 135 17.57 2.72 -2.22
CA GLY A 135 18.07 1.44 -2.69
C GLY A 135 17.95 1.23 -4.21
N HIS A 136 17.92 2.30 -5.01
CA HIS A 136 17.99 2.22 -6.48
C HIS A 136 19.45 2.13 -6.95
N LEU A 137 19.69 1.41 -8.06
CA LEU A 137 21.00 1.38 -8.72
C LEU A 137 21.10 2.57 -9.69
N VAL A 138 21.93 3.55 -9.35
CA VAL A 138 22.05 4.82 -10.10
C VAL A 138 23.43 5.02 -10.73
N GLU A 139 24.33 4.04 -10.61
CA GLU A 139 25.75 4.18 -10.96
C GLU A 139 25.99 4.33 -12.48
N LYS A 140 25.15 3.69 -13.31
CA LYS A 140 25.22 3.77 -14.78
C LYS A 140 24.32 4.85 -15.39
N ILE A 141 23.54 5.56 -14.57
CA ILE A 141 22.60 6.57 -15.08
C ILE A 141 23.37 7.88 -15.30
N PRO A 142 23.30 8.50 -16.50
CA PRO A 142 24.08 9.70 -16.82
C PRO A 142 23.77 10.92 -15.94
N SER A 143 22.51 11.14 -15.59
CA SER A 143 22.09 12.26 -14.72
C SER A 143 20.73 12.00 -14.08
N LEU A 144 20.48 12.66 -12.94
CA LEU A 144 19.16 12.71 -12.29
C LEU A 144 18.70 14.17 -12.15
N PRO A 145 17.43 14.50 -12.47
CA PRO A 145 16.44 13.66 -13.14
C PRO A 145 16.86 13.31 -14.57
N LEU A 146 16.48 12.13 -15.06
CA LEU A 146 16.75 11.72 -16.44
C LEU A 146 15.66 12.30 -17.36
N VAL A 147 16.07 13.06 -18.38
CA VAL A 147 15.17 13.66 -19.38
C VAL A 147 15.49 13.05 -20.74
N VAL A 148 14.47 12.55 -21.43
CA VAL A 148 14.56 11.86 -22.72
C VAL A 148 13.72 12.60 -23.74
N GLU A 149 14.08 12.53 -25.02
CA GLU A 149 13.31 13.11 -26.13
C GLU A 149 11.89 12.50 -26.27
N ASP A 150 10.94 13.31 -26.76
CA ASP A 150 9.52 12.95 -26.88
C ASP A 150 9.25 11.77 -27.83
N LYS A 151 10.19 11.44 -28.73
CA LYS A 151 10.09 10.28 -29.63
C LYS A 151 9.95 8.95 -28.89
N LEU A 152 10.25 8.89 -27.60
CA LEU A 152 10.00 7.72 -26.77
C LEU A 152 8.51 7.34 -26.75
N GLU A 153 7.60 8.32 -26.86
CA GLU A 153 6.15 8.10 -26.85
C GLU A 153 5.63 7.42 -28.13
N GLU A 154 6.38 7.52 -29.24
CA GLU A 154 6.01 6.94 -30.54
C GLU A 154 6.38 5.45 -30.67
N LEU A 155 7.11 4.89 -29.70
CA LEU A 155 7.54 3.49 -29.73
C LEU A 155 6.35 2.54 -29.49
N SER A 156 6.03 1.73 -30.50
CA SER A 156 4.96 0.73 -30.44
C SER A 156 5.41 -0.65 -29.92
N GLU A 157 6.71 -0.95 -29.99
CA GLU A 157 7.25 -2.28 -29.68
C GLU A 157 8.07 -2.28 -28.38
N THR A 158 7.72 -3.20 -27.46
CA THR A 158 8.45 -3.38 -26.19
C THR A 158 9.94 -3.73 -26.38
N LYS A 159 10.28 -4.40 -27.49
CA LYS A 159 11.68 -4.74 -27.81
C LYS A 159 12.53 -3.48 -27.98
N ARG A 160 12.01 -2.47 -28.69
CA ARG A 160 12.69 -1.19 -28.90
C ARG A 160 12.84 -0.44 -27.57
N VAL A 161 11.82 -0.46 -26.72
CA VAL A 161 11.89 0.14 -25.37
C VAL A 161 12.99 -0.48 -24.53
N LYS A 162 13.15 -1.82 -24.59
CA LYS A 162 14.24 -2.52 -23.91
C LYS A 162 15.62 -2.06 -24.39
N GLU A 163 15.80 -1.91 -25.70
CA GLU A 163 17.06 -1.42 -26.28
C GLU A 163 17.38 0.01 -25.81
N VAL A 164 16.38 0.88 -25.75
CA VAL A 164 16.55 2.25 -25.22
C VAL A 164 16.95 2.24 -23.75
N PHE A 165 16.32 1.40 -22.92
CA PHE A 165 16.63 1.32 -21.48
C PHE A 165 18.04 0.78 -21.22
N GLN A 166 18.55 -0.10 -22.10
CA GLN A 166 19.93 -0.55 -22.06
C GLN A 166 20.90 0.58 -22.40
N LYS A 167 20.63 1.35 -23.45
CA LYS A 167 21.46 2.50 -23.86
C LYS A 167 21.47 3.62 -22.81
N LEU A 168 20.37 3.82 -22.09
CA LEU A 168 20.26 4.80 -21.00
C LEU A 168 20.82 4.33 -19.64
N GLY A 169 21.32 3.08 -19.55
CA GLY A 169 21.87 2.53 -18.31
C GLY A 169 20.82 2.15 -17.25
N LEU A 170 19.53 2.08 -17.60
CA LEU A 170 18.42 1.74 -16.70
C LEU A 170 18.20 0.23 -16.57
N TRP A 171 18.79 -0.57 -17.44
CA TRP A 171 18.51 -2.00 -17.53
C TRP A 171 18.87 -2.78 -16.25
N GLU A 172 19.94 -2.40 -15.55
CA GLU A 172 20.33 -3.04 -14.29
C GLU A 172 19.28 -2.88 -13.18
N GLU A 173 18.62 -1.71 -13.13
CA GLU A 173 17.55 -1.46 -12.18
C GLU A 173 16.31 -2.31 -12.50
N VAL A 174 16.03 -2.55 -13.79
CA VAL A 174 14.96 -3.44 -14.24
C VAL A 174 15.25 -4.90 -13.87
N GLU A 175 16.46 -5.38 -14.13
CA GLU A 175 16.89 -6.73 -13.76
C GLU A 175 16.80 -6.95 -12.24
N ARG A 176 17.29 -6.00 -11.45
CA ARG A 176 17.20 -6.03 -9.99
C ARG A 176 15.75 -6.14 -9.49
N VAL A 177 14.80 -5.48 -10.13
CA VAL A 177 13.38 -5.55 -9.75
C VAL A 177 12.78 -6.90 -10.16
N SER A 178 13.12 -7.40 -11.36
CA SER A 178 12.67 -8.69 -11.88
C SER A 178 13.11 -9.84 -10.98
N GLU A 179 14.39 -9.87 -10.57
CA GLU A 179 14.94 -10.90 -9.69
C GLU A 179 14.40 -10.85 -8.25
N ARG A 180 13.83 -9.71 -7.85
CA ARG A 180 13.30 -9.52 -6.50
C ARG A 180 11.88 -10.05 -6.32
N GLU A 181 11.24 -10.55 -7.37
CA GLU A 181 9.91 -11.14 -7.26
C GLU A 181 9.93 -12.36 -6.34
N LYS A 182 9.26 -12.25 -5.20
CA LYS A 182 9.15 -13.31 -4.20
C LYS A 182 7.71 -13.59 -3.82
N ILE A 183 7.43 -14.83 -3.43
CA ILE A 183 6.12 -15.16 -2.87
C ILE A 183 5.95 -14.45 -1.53
N ARG A 184 4.87 -13.69 -1.39
CA ARG A 184 4.51 -12.93 -0.20
C ARG A 184 4.34 -13.85 1.00
N ALA A 185 5.03 -13.50 2.09
CA ALA A 185 4.85 -14.17 3.38
C ALA A 185 3.44 -13.95 3.96
N GLY A 186 2.94 -14.96 4.68
CA GLY A 186 1.67 -14.91 5.40
C GLY A 186 0.42 -15.15 4.53
N ARG A 187 -0.76 -14.88 5.10
CA ARG A 187 -2.07 -15.16 4.46
C ARG A 187 -2.40 -14.25 3.26
N GLY A 188 -1.59 -13.21 3.01
CA GLY A 188 -1.78 -12.30 1.87
C GLY A 188 -1.67 -13.01 0.52
N LYS A 189 -0.87 -14.08 0.44
CA LYS A 189 -0.70 -14.86 -0.80
C LYS A 189 -1.99 -15.53 -1.29
N MET A 190 -2.90 -15.84 -0.37
CA MET A 190 -4.22 -16.43 -0.67
C MET A 190 -5.28 -15.37 -1.03
N ARG A 191 -4.96 -14.07 -0.95
CA ARG A 191 -5.90 -12.96 -1.13
C ARG A 191 -5.62 -12.15 -2.39
N GLY A 192 -5.20 -12.82 -3.47
CA GLY A 192 -4.87 -12.19 -4.76
C GLY A 192 -3.60 -11.32 -4.74
N ARG A 193 -2.71 -11.52 -3.75
CA ARG A 193 -1.46 -10.73 -3.58
C ARG A 193 -0.27 -11.66 -3.41
N LYS A 194 -0.13 -12.61 -4.33
CA LYS A 194 0.84 -13.72 -4.24
C LYS A 194 2.28 -13.24 -4.33
N TYR A 195 2.58 -12.36 -5.27
CA TYR A 195 3.94 -11.88 -5.52
C TYR A 195 4.19 -10.52 -4.86
N ARG A 196 5.45 -10.24 -4.52
CA ARG A 196 5.95 -8.99 -3.97
C ARG A 196 7.36 -8.74 -4.51
#